data_AF-A9ZRP4-F1
#
_entry.id   AF-A9ZRP4-F1
#
_cell.length_a   1.000
_cell.length_b   1.000
_cell.length_c   1.000
_cell.angle_alpha   90.00
_cell.angle_beta   90.00
_cell.angle_gamma   90.00
#
_symmetry.space_group_name_H-M   'P 1'
#
loop_
_entity.id
_entity.type
_entity.pdbx_description
1 polymer ?
#
loop_
_entity_poly.entity_id
_entity_poly.type
_entity_poly.pdbx_seq_one_letter_code
_entity_poly.pdbx_strand_id
1 'polypeptide(L)'
;AAADTQNVTLLMQEFRRQLNVLGRANHRRYLLTMFGPAGQQNFSNMELAKVARTLDFYNVQGYDFHGTWETDTNHASPLFDSKQDPVASENFNIDYTINAYLRAGVPARKLVMGIPL
;
A
#
# COMPACT_ATOMS: atom_id res chain seq x y z
N ALA A 1 13.06 8.85 6.56
CA ALA A 1 14.38 9.45 6.24
C ALA A 1 14.69 9.23 4.76
N ALA A 2 15.54 10.04 4.13
CA ALA A 2 15.80 9.96 2.68
C ALA A 2 16.27 8.57 2.18
N ALA A 3 16.86 7.76 3.07
CA ALA A 3 17.31 6.40 2.77
C ALA A 3 16.20 5.34 2.80
N ASP A 4 15.07 5.58 3.47
CA ASP A 4 14.04 4.56 3.68
C ASP A 4 13.38 4.14 2.36
N THR A 5 13.21 5.08 1.43
CA THR A 5 12.65 4.83 0.10
C THR A 5 13.38 3.69 -0.61
N GLN A 6 14.71 3.74 -0.68
CA GLN A 6 15.53 2.70 -1.30
C GLN A 6 15.69 1.49 -0.38
N ASN A 7 15.83 1.69 0.93
CA ASN A 7 16.02 0.60 1.88
C ASN A 7 14.83 -0.37 1.92
N VAL A 8 13.60 0.13 1.82
CA VAL A 8 12.41 -0.75 1.73
C VAL A 8 12.49 -1.63 0.48
N THR A 9 12.87 -1.07 -0.67
CA THR A 9 13.04 -1.85 -1.90
C THR A 9 14.11 -2.93 -1.74
N LEU A 10 15.27 -2.58 -1.19
CA LEU A 10 16.37 -3.52 -0.95
C LEU A 10 15.97 -4.63 0.03
N LEU A 11 15.27 -4.27 1.10
CA LEU A 11 14.76 -5.22 2.09
C LEU A 11 13.79 -6.22 1.44
N MET A 12 12.86 -5.74 0.61
CA MET A 12 11.89 -6.61 -0.06
C MET A 12 12.56 -7.53 -1.11
N GLN A 13 13.61 -7.04 -1.79
CA GLN A 13 14.42 -7.87 -2.68
C GLN A 13 15.16 -8.97 -1.92
N GLU A 14 15.76 -8.64 -0.78
CA GLU A 14 16.48 -9.59 0.06
C GLU A 14 15.54 -10.65 0.65
N PHE A 15 14.39 -10.25 1.18
CA PHE A 15 13.37 -11.22 1.63
C PHE A 15 12.93 -12.13 0.49
N ARG A 16 12.67 -11.59 -0.71
CA ARG A 16 12.29 -12.45 -1.83
C ARG A 16 13.38 -13.46 -2.16
N ARG A 17 14.65 -13.03 -2.15
CA ARG A 17 15.81 -13.90 -2.41
C ARG A 17 15.88 -15.03 -1.38
N GLN A 18 15.82 -14.71 -0.10
CA GLN A 18 15.93 -15.68 0.99
C GLN A 18 14.76 -16.67 1.01
N LEU A 19 13.53 -16.16 0.83
CA LEU A 19 12.35 -17.01 0.75
C LEU A 19 12.38 -17.94 -0.48
N ASN A 20 13.03 -17.54 -1.58
CA ASN A 20 13.24 -18.41 -2.73
C ASN A 20 14.29 -19.50 -2.47
N VAL A 21 15.32 -19.22 -1.66
CA VAL A 21 16.30 -20.23 -1.23
C VAL A 21 15.62 -21.26 -0.32
N LEU A 22 14.92 -20.78 0.71
CA LEU A 22 14.16 -21.64 1.63
C LEU A 22 13.09 -22.46 0.88
N GLY A 23 12.40 -21.83 -0.08
CA GLY A 23 11.37 -22.50 -0.86
C GLY A 23 11.89 -23.65 -1.72
N ARG A 24 13.11 -23.53 -2.26
CA ARG A 24 13.77 -24.63 -2.99
C ARG A 24 14.16 -25.76 -2.05
N ALA A 25 14.70 -25.46 -0.87
CA ALA A 25 15.08 -26.46 0.12
C ALA A 25 13.88 -27.26 0.65
N ASN A 26 12.73 -26.60 0.79
CA ASN A 26 11.53 -27.19 1.38
C ASN A 26 10.47 -27.62 0.35
N HIS A 27 10.77 -27.52 -0.95
CA HIS A 27 9.82 -27.80 -2.05
C HIS A 27 8.48 -27.05 -1.91
N ARG A 28 8.50 -25.78 -1.49
CA ARG A 28 7.32 -24.94 -1.27
C ARG A 28 7.55 -23.50 -1.74
N ARG A 29 6.52 -22.84 -2.25
CA ARG A 29 6.55 -21.38 -2.48
C ARG A 29 6.08 -20.64 -1.24
N TYR A 30 6.91 -19.73 -0.73
CA TYR A 30 6.55 -18.82 0.35
C TYR A 30 6.05 -17.49 -0.19
N LEU A 31 4.91 -17.03 0.34
CA LEU A 31 4.36 -15.72 0.01
C LEU A 31 5.19 -14.61 0.66
N LEU A 32 5.34 -13.51 -0.07
CA LEU A 32 5.84 -12.24 0.45
C LEU A 32 4.82 -11.16 0.10
N THR A 33 4.20 -10.58 1.11
CA THR A 33 3.18 -9.54 0.96
C THR A 33 3.58 -8.32 1.77
N MET A 34 3.00 -7.16 1.45
CA MET A 34 3.25 -5.94 2.22
C MET A 34 1.97 -5.13 2.38
N PHE A 35 1.83 -4.47 3.53
CA PHE A 35 0.82 -3.44 3.73
C PHE A 35 1.17 -2.20 2.91
N GLY A 36 0.21 -1.69 2.14
CA GLY A 36 0.35 -0.47 1.35
C GLY A 36 -0.40 0.68 1.99
N PRO A 37 0.25 1.74 2.49
CA PRO A 37 -0.44 2.83 3.17
C PRO A 37 -1.31 3.66 2.21
N ALA A 38 -2.41 4.22 2.73
CA ALA A 38 -3.37 4.95 1.91
C ALA A 38 -2.96 6.40 1.59
N GLY A 39 -2.29 7.06 2.54
CA GLY A 39 -1.93 8.47 2.43
C GLY A 39 -0.77 8.73 1.47
N GLN A 40 -0.91 9.76 0.63
CA GLN A 40 0.11 10.16 -0.36
C GLN A 40 1.47 10.46 0.26
N GLN A 41 1.48 11.11 1.41
CA GLN A 41 2.67 11.38 2.20
C GLN A 41 3.44 10.11 2.58
N ASN A 42 2.78 8.94 2.62
CA ASN A 42 3.41 7.67 2.94
C ASN A 42 3.85 6.95 1.67
N PHE A 43 2.93 6.69 0.74
CA PHE A 43 3.25 5.88 -0.44
C PHE A 43 4.17 6.60 -1.44
N SER A 44 4.23 7.94 -1.44
CA SER A 44 5.16 8.70 -2.28
C SER A 44 6.63 8.51 -1.88
N ASN A 45 6.88 8.09 -0.65
CA ASN A 45 8.22 7.76 -0.14
C ASN A 45 8.59 6.29 -0.40
N MET A 46 7.96 5.64 -1.38
CA MET A 46 8.19 4.23 -1.70
C MET A 46 8.35 4.04 -3.21
N GLU A 47 9.25 3.14 -3.61
CA GLU A 47 9.38 2.73 -5.01
C GLU A 47 8.34 1.65 -5.35
N LEU A 48 7.05 2.01 -5.31
CA LEU A 48 5.91 1.09 -5.35
C LEU A 48 6.02 0.03 -6.47
N ALA A 49 6.33 0.41 -7.71
CA ALA A 49 6.51 -0.57 -8.79
C ALA A 49 7.73 -1.48 -8.62
N LYS A 50 8.83 -1.01 -8.02
CA LYS A 50 10.01 -1.86 -7.78
C LYS A 50 9.71 -2.88 -6.69
N VAL A 51 9.07 -2.45 -5.61
CA VAL A 51 8.62 -3.33 -4.54
C VAL A 51 7.56 -4.31 -5.06
N ALA A 52 6.61 -3.87 -5.89
CA ALA A 52 5.62 -4.76 -6.51
C ALA A 52 6.22 -5.93 -7.30
N ARG A 53 7.45 -5.80 -7.82
CA ARG A 53 8.13 -6.90 -8.54
C ARG A 53 8.57 -8.02 -7.60
N THR A 54 8.83 -7.73 -6.33
CA THR A 54 9.29 -8.72 -5.33
C THR A 54 8.11 -9.35 -4.59
N LEU A 55 7.04 -8.58 -4.37
CA LEU A 55 5.86 -9.06 -3.65
C LEU A 55 4.99 -10.00 -4.48
N ASP A 56 4.25 -10.87 -3.80
CA ASP A 56 3.10 -11.57 -4.37
C ASP A 56 1.93 -10.59 -4.55
N PHE A 57 1.60 -9.80 -3.52
CA PHE A 57 0.64 -8.70 -3.58
C PHE A 57 0.81 -7.69 -2.42
N TYR A 58 0.22 -6.52 -2.60
CA TYR A 58 -0.04 -5.54 -1.56
C TYR A 58 -1.41 -5.76 -0.93
N ASN A 59 -1.50 -5.59 0.39
CA ASN A 59 -2.75 -5.29 1.08
C ASN A 59 -2.83 -3.76 1.23
N VAL A 60 -3.50 -3.10 0.29
CA VAL A 60 -3.62 -1.64 0.28
C VAL A 60 -4.66 -1.23 1.32
N GLN A 61 -4.27 -0.29 2.18
CA GLN A 61 -5.11 0.31 3.19
C GLN A 61 -6.29 1.02 2.52
N GLY A 62 -7.50 0.56 2.83
CA GLY A 62 -8.75 1.20 2.42
C GLY A 62 -9.54 1.71 3.63
N TYR A 63 -8.86 2.05 4.72
CA TYR A 63 -9.44 2.43 6.01
C TYR A 63 -8.47 3.35 6.79
N ASP A 64 -8.91 3.85 7.94
CA ASP A 64 -8.20 4.85 8.76
C ASP A 64 -7.87 6.13 7.98
N PHE A 65 -8.72 6.51 7.03
CA PHE A 65 -8.63 7.80 6.36
C PHE A 65 -8.94 8.95 7.31
N HIS A 66 -9.94 8.74 8.19
CA HIS A 66 -10.35 9.65 9.26
C HIS A 66 -10.63 8.87 10.53
N GLY A 67 -10.49 9.52 11.70
CA GLY A 67 -10.64 8.84 12.98
C GLY A 67 -10.57 9.74 14.21
N THR A 68 -10.51 9.13 15.38
CA THR A 68 -10.63 9.84 16.68
C THR A 68 -9.44 10.76 17.01
N TRP A 69 -8.40 10.77 16.17
CA TRP A 69 -7.27 11.69 16.27
C TRP A 69 -7.56 13.07 15.66
N GLU A 70 -8.69 13.22 14.96
CA GLU A 70 -9.19 14.48 14.41
C GLU A 70 -10.28 15.08 15.31
N THR A 71 -10.58 16.36 15.14
CA THR A 71 -11.68 17.04 15.85
C THR A 71 -13.02 16.92 15.11
N ASP A 72 -12.98 16.73 13.79
CA ASP A 72 -14.16 16.70 12.94
C ASP A 72 -14.54 15.25 12.60
N THR A 73 -15.85 14.98 12.52
CA THR A 73 -16.36 13.66 12.11
C THR A 73 -16.29 13.52 10.60
N ASN A 74 -15.77 12.39 10.11
CA ASN A 74 -15.71 12.09 8.69
C ASN A 74 -15.78 10.56 8.43
N HIS A 75 -15.73 10.15 7.16
CA HIS A 75 -15.79 8.74 6.76
C HIS A 75 -14.45 8.03 6.99
N ALA A 76 -14.41 6.96 7.79
CA ALA A 76 -13.18 6.20 8.03
C ALA A 76 -12.68 5.38 6.82
N SER A 77 -13.56 5.07 5.86
CA SER A 77 -13.30 4.23 4.68
C SER A 77 -14.14 4.67 3.47
N PRO A 78 -13.94 5.90 2.95
CA PRO A 78 -14.72 6.39 1.81
C PRO A 78 -14.21 5.77 0.51
N LEU A 79 -15.10 5.12 -0.26
CA LEU A 79 -14.74 4.54 -1.55
C LEU A 79 -14.35 5.61 -2.58
N PHE A 80 -15.10 6.71 -2.62
CA PHE A 80 -14.90 7.84 -3.52
C PHE A 80 -14.84 9.14 -2.73
N ASP A 81 -14.28 10.18 -3.36
CA ASP A 81 -14.31 11.54 -2.85
C ASP A 81 -15.75 12.12 -2.82
N SER A 82 -15.97 13.12 -1.97
CA SER A 82 -17.24 13.84 -1.82
C SER A 82 -17.00 15.34 -1.79
N LYS A 83 -17.81 16.10 -2.53
CA LYS A 83 -17.79 17.58 -2.45
C LYS A 83 -18.20 18.13 -1.07
N GLN A 84 -18.76 17.28 -0.22
CA GLN A 84 -19.13 17.62 1.15
C GLN A 84 -18.06 17.22 2.17
N ASP A 85 -17.01 16.53 1.73
CA ASP A 85 -15.84 16.26 2.57
C ASP A 85 -15.12 17.59 2.84
N PRO A 86 -15.02 18.03 4.11
CA PRO A 86 -14.34 19.29 4.46
C PRO A 86 -12.85 19.29 4.08
N VAL A 87 -12.26 18.11 3.87
CA VAL A 87 -10.84 17.92 3.54
C VAL A 87 -10.65 17.17 2.21
N ALA A 88 -11.59 17.30 1.27
CA ALA A 88 -11.55 16.66 -0.06
C ALA A 88 -10.19 16.84 -0.80
N SER A 89 -9.50 17.97 -0.59
CA SER A 89 -8.19 18.23 -1.20
C SER A 89 -7.06 17.29 -0.74
N GLU A 90 -7.23 16.59 0.38
CA GLU A 90 -6.24 15.64 0.91
C GLU A 90 -6.28 14.29 0.21
N ASN A 91 -7.30 14.04 -0.62
CA ASN A 91 -7.50 12.80 -1.36
C ASN A 91 -7.53 11.54 -0.48
N PHE A 92 -8.11 11.65 0.72
CA PHE A 92 -8.28 10.54 1.65
C PHE A 92 -9.49 9.67 1.28
N ASN A 93 -9.41 9.02 0.12
CA ASN A 93 -10.38 8.02 -0.35
C ASN A 93 -9.72 6.86 -1.10
N ILE A 94 -10.41 5.71 -1.12
CA ILE A 94 -9.91 4.44 -1.66
C ILE A 94 -9.61 4.55 -3.17
N ASP A 95 -10.50 5.16 -3.96
CA ASP A 95 -10.32 5.31 -5.41
C ASP A 95 -9.01 6.04 -5.74
N TYR A 96 -8.75 7.17 -5.06
CA TYR A 96 -7.50 7.90 -5.24
C TYR A 96 -6.28 7.05 -4.90
N THR A 97 -6.28 6.39 -3.73
CA THR A 97 -5.17 5.52 -3.28
C THR A 97 -4.90 4.41 -4.29
N ILE A 98 -5.92 3.65 -4.71
CA ILE A 98 -5.73 2.55 -5.67
C ILE A 98 -5.21 3.08 -7.01
N ASN A 99 -5.79 4.17 -7.52
CA ASN A 99 -5.34 4.77 -8.76
C ASN A 99 -3.91 5.32 -8.66
N ALA A 100 -3.46 5.79 -7.50
CA ALA A 100 -2.08 6.19 -7.28
C ALA A 100 -1.11 5.00 -7.41
N TYR A 101 -1.44 3.84 -6.83
CA TYR A 101 -0.65 2.61 -6.99
C TYR A 101 -0.60 2.13 -8.45
N LEU A 102 -1.74 2.18 -9.15
CA LEU A 102 -1.82 1.83 -10.57
C LEU A 102 -0.96 2.77 -11.42
N ARG A 103 -1.07 4.09 -11.22
CA ARG A 103 -0.24 5.10 -11.91
C ARG A 103 1.25 4.93 -11.62
N ALA A 104 1.61 4.50 -10.42
CA ALA A 104 2.99 4.19 -10.07
C ALA A 104 3.51 2.91 -10.76
N GLY A 105 2.67 2.15 -11.46
CA GLY A 105 3.03 0.96 -12.23
C GLY A 105 2.83 -0.36 -11.50
N VAL A 106 2.08 -0.39 -10.39
CA VAL A 106 1.74 -1.64 -9.71
C VAL A 106 0.66 -2.38 -10.50
N PRO A 107 0.85 -3.66 -10.87
CA PRO A 107 -0.18 -4.42 -11.59
C PRO A 107 -1.43 -4.59 -10.74
N ALA A 108 -2.62 -4.33 -11.30
CA ALA A 108 -3.91 -4.43 -10.59
C ALA A 108 -4.10 -5.78 -9.87
N ARG A 109 -3.70 -6.90 -10.50
CA ARG A 109 -3.75 -8.25 -9.90
C ARG A 109 -2.92 -8.43 -8.62
N LYS A 110 -2.06 -7.47 -8.29
CA LYS A 110 -1.23 -7.46 -7.07
C LYS A 110 -1.76 -6.49 -6.02
N LEU A 111 -2.94 -5.91 -6.21
CA LEU A 111 -3.57 -5.01 -5.24
C LEU A 111 -4.76 -5.73 -4.60
N VAL A 112 -4.68 -5.97 -3.29
CA VAL A 112 -5.80 -6.42 -2.46
C VAL A 112 -6.27 -5.22 -1.65
N MET A 113 -7.52 -4.82 -1.84
CA MET A 113 -8.11 -3.67 -1.14
C MET A 113 -8.58 -4.08 0.26
N GLY A 114 -8.08 -3.41 1.29
CA GLY A 114 -8.53 -3.58 2.66
C GLY A 114 -9.87 -2.88 2.90
N ILE A 115 -10.75 -3.52 3.68
CA ILE A 115 -12.07 -3.02 4.08
C ILE A 115 -12.18 -3.19 5.61
N PRO A 116 -12.67 -2.19 6.37
CA PRO A 116 -12.86 -2.32 7.81
C PRO A 116 -13.98 -3.32 8.14
N LEU A 117 -13.86 -4.01 9.29
CA LEU A 117 -14.85 -4.99 9.79
C LEU A 117 -15.97 -4.34 10.58
#